data_AF-A0AAD0WXK3-F1
#
_entry.id   AF-A0AAD0WXK3-F1
#
_cell.length_a   1.000
_cell.length_b   1.000
_cell.length_c   1.000
_cell.angle_alpha   90.00
_cell.angle_beta   90.00
_cell.angle_gamma   90.00
#
_symmetry.space_group_name_H-M   'P 1'
#
loop_
_entity.id
_entity.type
_entity.pdbx_description
1 polymer ?
#
loop_
_entity_poly.entity_id
_entity_poly.type
_entity_poly.pdbx_seq_one_letter_code
_entity_poly.pdbx_strand_id
1 'polypeptide(L)'
;MKNFFMAFFTFCIIPTTYANDAVKSYCKSVSFSKNDSIYNEIAKFKADMANAKEVAAVADEALSNLIAKKSPVVTSWIKRRKLDVNDPVNVARQWRLYYVDNIVLSSGTFSERPKVIQKLVDSEMSEVFSNLYTKEKKSLLKKSFDIAKRDAINVLKLLIGKDEAFKEIKERIEKITIFTPEKVIGTKVEKAPRDFLEWGFAYDPNLNQINVGLDGLNFAYPKYQASLVSLMAHEIAHSFDSCRFSGFYKNKNPFTSIQSCLRNTSSVGAKKRDDSQLAFLVQNNIIKKEVAQNLLANPTCNRSLYPLPGKQRDQLDEIFADWFSAEVVALSGIDLKNLRSELCLEKDLSKGSSYISNEKRLAGIYLTQPTIAKKTSGFLGLLGGKDTGFKYCSN
;
A
#
# COMPACT_ATOMS: atom_id res chain seq x y z
N MET A 1 29.47 2.73 -56.28
CA MET A 1 28.26 2.51 -55.45
C MET A 1 28.70 2.15 -54.03
N LYS A 2 27.98 2.72 -53.05
CA LYS A 2 28.10 2.56 -51.58
C LYS A 2 29.07 3.50 -50.86
N ASN A 3 28.55 4.70 -50.57
CA ASN A 3 28.94 5.51 -49.42
C ASN A 3 28.53 4.78 -48.14
N PHE A 4 29.47 4.59 -47.22
CA PHE A 4 29.21 4.11 -45.86
C PHE A 4 29.18 5.33 -44.93
N PHE A 5 27.99 5.80 -44.57
CA PHE A 5 27.78 6.85 -43.58
C PHE A 5 28.08 6.26 -42.20
N MET A 6 29.18 6.67 -41.59
CA MET A 6 29.55 6.34 -40.21
C MET A 6 28.74 7.25 -39.28
N ALA A 7 27.62 6.76 -38.76
CA ALA A 7 26.83 7.46 -37.76
C ALA A 7 27.57 7.41 -36.41
N PHE A 8 28.06 8.56 -35.96
CA PHE A 8 28.49 8.78 -34.58
C PHE A 8 27.28 8.61 -33.66
N PHE A 9 27.13 7.43 -33.05
CA PHE A 9 26.23 7.25 -31.92
C PHE A 9 26.87 7.89 -30.69
N THR A 10 26.52 9.15 -30.45
CA THR A 10 26.72 9.77 -29.14
C THR A 10 25.85 9.01 -28.14
N PHE A 11 26.45 8.07 -27.42
CA PHE A 11 25.84 7.46 -26.25
C PHE A 11 25.61 8.59 -25.23
N CYS A 12 24.39 9.13 -25.20
CA CYS A 12 23.91 9.87 -24.04
C CYS A 12 23.83 8.88 -22.89
N ILE A 13 24.92 8.78 -22.12
CA ILE A 13 24.94 8.12 -20.82
C ILE A 13 23.97 8.92 -19.94
N ILE A 14 22.75 8.41 -19.79
CA ILE A 14 21.79 8.93 -18.83
C ILE A 14 22.43 8.79 -17.44
N PRO A 15 22.54 9.85 -16.64
CA PRO A 15 23.22 9.80 -15.35
C PRO A 15 22.37 9.03 -14.34
N THR A 16 22.50 7.71 -14.30
CA THR A 16 21.82 6.85 -13.30
C THR A 16 22.67 6.61 -12.06
N THR A 17 23.88 7.15 -11.98
CA THR A 17 24.83 6.89 -10.89
C THR A 17 24.60 7.76 -9.65
N TYR A 18 24.00 8.95 -9.78
CA TYR A 18 23.91 9.92 -8.67
C TYR A 18 22.75 9.69 -7.69
N ALA A 19 21.60 9.21 -8.18
CA ALA A 19 20.42 8.90 -7.34
C ALA A 19 20.73 7.92 -6.20
N ASN A 20 21.68 7.02 -6.44
CA ASN A 20 22.01 5.92 -5.55
C ASN A 20 22.80 6.38 -4.31
N ASP A 21 23.61 7.44 -4.42
CA ASP A 21 24.47 7.89 -3.34
C ASP A 21 23.70 8.56 -2.19
N ALA A 22 22.75 9.44 -2.52
CA ALA A 22 21.92 10.12 -1.52
C ALA A 22 21.04 9.12 -0.76
N VAL A 23 20.45 8.16 -1.48
CA VAL A 23 19.66 7.07 -0.87
C VAL A 23 20.53 6.19 0.01
N LYS A 24 21.68 5.71 -0.49
CA LYS A 24 22.61 4.89 0.31
C LYS A 24 23.04 5.61 1.58
N SER A 25 23.37 6.88 1.48
CA SER A 25 23.81 7.68 2.63
C SER A 25 22.70 7.83 3.66
N TYR A 26 21.48 8.15 3.21
CA TYR A 26 20.32 8.21 4.08
C TYR A 26 20.04 6.85 4.74
N CYS A 27 20.01 5.77 3.95
CA CYS A 27 19.71 4.43 4.44
C CYS A 27 20.76 3.87 5.42
N LYS A 28 22.00 4.33 5.37
CA LYS A 28 23.02 4.04 6.40
C LYS A 28 22.78 4.79 7.72
N SER A 29 22.08 5.92 7.67
CA SER A 29 21.86 6.81 8.82
C SER A 29 20.58 6.51 9.61
N VAL A 30 19.69 5.67 9.07
CA VAL A 30 18.38 5.35 9.63
C VAL A 30 18.25 3.86 9.93
N SER A 31 17.28 3.49 10.76
CA SER A 31 16.96 2.08 11.01
C SER A 31 15.47 1.84 11.01
N PHE A 32 15.03 0.84 10.26
CA PHE A 32 13.69 0.31 10.32
C PHE A 32 13.75 -1.17 10.64
N SER A 33 13.06 -1.57 11.71
CA SER A 33 12.93 -2.95 12.12
C SER A 33 11.46 -3.27 12.28
N LYS A 34 11.02 -4.34 11.62
CA LYS A 34 9.73 -4.96 11.87
C LYS A 34 9.69 -5.48 13.31
N ASN A 35 8.53 -5.36 13.97
CA ASN A 35 8.36 -5.92 15.30
C ASN A 35 7.89 -7.37 15.19
N ASP A 36 8.79 -8.31 15.46
CA ASP A 36 8.53 -9.75 15.44
C ASP A 36 7.37 -10.16 16.35
N SER A 37 7.09 -9.42 17.43
CA SER A 37 5.95 -9.72 18.31
C SER A 37 4.61 -9.65 17.57
N ILE A 38 4.46 -8.76 16.57
CA ILE A 38 3.24 -8.66 15.76
C ILE A 38 3.08 -9.93 14.93
N TYR A 39 4.14 -10.34 14.24
CA TYR A 39 4.12 -11.51 13.36
C TYR A 39 3.98 -12.82 14.14
N ASN A 40 4.58 -12.91 15.32
CA ASN A 40 4.44 -14.06 16.21
C ASN A 40 3.00 -14.21 16.71
N GLU A 41 2.34 -13.11 17.09
CA GLU A 41 0.94 -13.15 17.53
C GLU A 41 0.00 -13.58 16.40
N ILE A 42 0.21 -13.05 15.18
CA ILE A 42 -0.55 -13.45 13.98
C ILE A 42 -0.28 -14.92 13.64
N ALA A 43 0.97 -15.37 13.71
CA ALA A 43 1.34 -16.75 13.42
C ALA A 43 0.74 -17.73 14.45
N LYS A 44 0.77 -17.36 15.73
CA LYS A 44 0.11 -18.08 16.81
C LYS A 44 -1.39 -18.20 16.55
N PHE A 45 -2.06 -17.08 16.30
CA PHE A 45 -3.48 -17.07 15.90
C PHE A 45 -3.77 -18.02 14.74
N LYS A 46 -3.00 -17.94 13.64
CA LYS A 46 -3.20 -18.81 12.48
C LYS A 46 -3.00 -20.29 12.83
N ALA A 47 -2.05 -20.61 13.71
CA ALA A 47 -1.78 -21.97 14.17
C ALA A 47 -2.89 -22.49 15.10
N ASP A 48 -3.35 -21.68 16.06
CA ASP A 48 -4.43 -22.03 16.99
C ASP A 48 -5.73 -22.27 16.21
N MET A 49 -6.06 -21.39 15.28
CA MET A 49 -7.17 -21.57 14.34
C MET A 49 -7.05 -22.85 13.50
N ALA A 50 -5.85 -23.17 13.00
CA ALA A 50 -5.64 -24.37 12.18
C ALA A 50 -5.76 -25.66 13.00
N ASN A 51 -5.53 -25.61 14.31
CA ASN A 51 -5.61 -26.75 15.21
C ASN A 51 -6.96 -26.85 15.95
N ALA A 52 -7.78 -25.80 15.90
CA ALA A 52 -9.14 -25.82 16.46
C ALA A 52 -9.97 -26.93 15.80
N LYS A 53 -10.63 -27.75 16.62
CA LYS A 53 -11.32 -28.98 16.21
C LYS A 53 -12.28 -28.75 15.04
N GLU A 54 -13.06 -27.68 15.11
CA GLU A 54 -14.09 -27.32 14.14
C GLU A 54 -13.48 -26.90 12.79
N VAL A 55 -12.33 -26.22 12.80
CA VAL A 55 -11.64 -25.79 11.59
C VAL A 55 -10.87 -26.95 10.99
N ALA A 56 -10.13 -27.70 11.81
CA ALA A 56 -9.36 -28.86 11.39
C ALA A 56 -10.25 -29.91 10.72
N ALA A 57 -11.41 -30.22 11.30
CA ALA A 57 -12.36 -31.19 10.74
C ALA A 57 -12.83 -30.78 9.33
N VAL A 58 -13.27 -29.54 9.16
CA VAL A 58 -13.75 -29.04 7.85
C VAL A 58 -12.61 -28.96 6.84
N ALA A 59 -11.41 -28.54 7.27
CA ALA A 59 -10.23 -28.49 6.41
C ALA A 59 -9.82 -29.89 5.93
N ASP A 60 -9.75 -30.88 6.82
CA ASP A 60 -9.34 -32.25 6.50
C ASP A 60 -10.36 -32.95 5.60
N GLU A 61 -11.65 -32.71 5.82
CA GLU A 61 -12.71 -33.20 4.93
C GLU A 61 -12.55 -32.62 3.52
N ALA A 62 -12.32 -31.30 3.42
CA ALA A 62 -12.06 -30.64 2.14
C ALA A 62 -10.82 -31.20 1.44
N LEU A 63 -9.73 -31.46 2.18
CA LEU A 63 -8.52 -32.08 1.65
C LEU A 63 -8.79 -33.49 1.11
N SER A 64 -9.44 -34.33 1.92
CA SER A 64 -9.75 -35.72 1.59
C SER A 64 -10.62 -35.79 0.33
N ASN A 65 -11.63 -34.93 0.23
CA ASN A 65 -12.48 -34.81 -0.95
C ASN A 65 -11.70 -34.37 -2.21
N LEU A 66 -10.78 -33.42 -2.08
CA LEU A 66 -9.95 -32.97 -3.20
C LEU A 66 -8.95 -34.05 -3.67
N ILE A 67 -8.37 -34.82 -2.73
CA ILE A 67 -7.49 -35.95 -3.03
C ILE A 67 -8.26 -37.07 -3.70
N ALA A 68 -9.42 -37.46 -3.16
CA ALA A 68 -10.27 -38.50 -3.74
C ALA A 68 -10.70 -38.16 -5.18
N LYS A 69 -10.97 -36.87 -5.46
CA LYS A 69 -11.28 -36.36 -6.80
C LYS A 69 -10.07 -36.17 -7.71
N LYS A 70 -8.86 -36.49 -7.26
CA LYS A 70 -7.58 -36.23 -7.97
C LYS A 70 -7.50 -34.79 -8.48
N SER A 71 -7.93 -33.84 -7.66
CA SER A 71 -8.02 -32.43 -8.07
C SER A 71 -6.64 -31.89 -8.50
N PRO A 72 -6.53 -31.29 -9.70
CA PRO A 72 -5.29 -30.63 -10.13
C PRO A 72 -4.86 -29.51 -9.17
N VAL A 73 -5.81 -28.89 -8.48
CA VAL A 73 -5.56 -27.80 -7.52
C VAL A 73 -4.75 -28.30 -6.34
N VAL A 74 -5.20 -29.37 -5.67
CA VAL A 74 -4.49 -29.92 -4.50
C VAL A 74 -3.16 -30.55 -4.91
N THR A 75 -3.12 -31.24 -6.05
CA THR A 75 -1.90 -31.85 -6.58
C THR A 75 -0.83 -30.79 -6.88
N SER A 76 -1.22 -29.69 -7.53
CA SER A 76 -0.34 -28.55 -7.78
C SER A 76 0.06 -27.82 -6.49
N TRP A 77 -0.84 -27.74 -5.51
CA TRP A 77 -0.56 -27.14 -4.21
C TRP A 77 0.50 -27.92 -3.42
N ILE A 78 0.38 -29.25 -3.33
CA ILE A 78 1.37 -30.16 -2.71
C ILE A 78 2.72 -30.02 -3.42
N LYS A 79 2.74 -30.15 -4.76
CA LYS A 79 3.97 -30.11 -5.56
C LYS A 79 4.72 -28.79 -5.41
N ARG A 80 4.01 -27.65 -5.48
CA ARG A 80 4.63 -26.31 -5.34
C ARG A 80 5.25 -26.08 -3.97
N ARG A 81 4.67 -26.70 -2.93
CA ARG A 81 5.18 -26.62 -1.55
C ARG A 81 6.20 -27.71 -1.21
N LYS A 82 6.53 -28.57 -2.17
CA LYS A 82 7.48 -29.70 -2.00
C LYS A 82 7.12 -30.57 -0.78
N LEU A 83 5.83 -30.78 -0.54
CA LEU A 83 5.36 -31.63 0.55
C LEU A 83 5.52 -33.10 0.16
N ASP A 84 5.99 -33.92 1.10
CA ASP A 84 6.02 -35.36 0.93
C ASP A 84 4.60 -35.92 1.07
N VAL A 85 4.08 -36.50 -0.02
CA VAL A 85 2.77 -37.15 -0.02
C VAL A 85 2.70 -38.39 0.87
N ASN A 86 3.86 -38.96 1.21
CA ASN A 86 3.96 -40.09 2.13
C ASN A 86 3.98 -39.65 3.61
N ASP A 87 4.00 -38.35 3.88
CA ASP A 87 3.80 -37.76 5.21
C ASP A 87 2.42 -37.08 5.29
N PRO A 88 1.34 -37.86 5.46
CA PRO A 88 -0.02 -37.32 5.48
C PRO A 88 -0.26 -36.36 6.65
N VAL A 89 0.50 -36.50 7.75
CA VAL A 89 0.38 -35.64 8.93
C VAL A 89 0.89 -34.24 8.60
N ASN A 90 2.07 -34.12 8.01
CA ASN A 90 2.60 -32.82 7.61
C ASN A 90 1.78 -32.19 6.46
N VAL A 91 1.29 -33.00 5.51
CA VAL A 91 0.38 -32.51 4.47
C VAL A 91 -0.89 -31.92 5.07
N ALA A 92 -1.56 -32.63 6.00
CA ALA A 92 -2.75 -32.13 6.68
C ALA A 92 -2.46 -30.85 7.47
N ARG A 93 -1.36 -30.81 8.23
CA ARG A 93 -0.94 -29.62 8.99
C ARG A 93 -0.76 -28.39 8.11
N GLN A 94 -0.04 -28.53 6.99
CA GLN A 94 0.18 -27.44 6.03
C GLN A 94 -1.11 -27.04 5.32
N TRP A 95 -2.00 -28.01 5.06
CA TRP A 95 -3.29 -27.75 4.47
C TRP A 95 -4.20 -26.93 5.38
N ARG A 96 -4.28 -27.26 6.67
CA ARG A 96 -5.07 -26.51 7.64
C ARG A 96 -4.62 -25.05 7.75
N LEU A 97 -3.31 -24.79 7.78
CA LEU A 97 -2.78 -23.41 7.73
C LEU A 97 -3.18 -22.68 6.43
N TYR A 98 -3.07 -23.36 5.29
CA TYR A 98 -3.52 -22.81 4.01
C TYR A 98 -5.03 -22.52 4.01
N TYR A 99 -5.82 -23.43 4.58
CA TYR A 99 -7.27 -23.32 4.69
C TYR A 99 -7.66 -22.13 5.57
N VAL A 100 -6.98 -21.91 6.70
CA VAL A 100 -7.18 -20.72 7.53
C VAL A 100 -6.92 -19.44 6.72
N ASP A 101 -5.75 -19.35 6.10
CA ASP A 101 -5.30 -18.13 5.41
C ASP A 101 -6.12 -17.78 4.15
N ASN A 102 -6.59 -18.80 3.42
CA ASN A 102 -7.18 -18.62 2.09
C ASN A 102 -8.68 -18.93 2.04
N ILE A 103 -9.24 -19.59 3.05
CA ILE A 103 -10.66 -19.93 3.11
C ILE A 103 -11.31 -19.29 4.33
N VAL A 104 -10.82 -19.57 5.55
CA VAL A 104 -11.45 -19.02 6.78
C VAL A 104 -11.37 -17.50 6.79
N LEU A 105 -10.21 -16.93 6.47
CA LEU A 105 -9.95 -15.49 6.50
C LEU A 105 -10.21 -14.79 5.16
N SER A 106 -10.77 -15.49 4.17
CA SER A 106 -11.02 -14.91 2.84
C SER A 106 -12.04 -13.79 2.90
N SER A 107 -11.71 -12.67 2.25
CA SER A 107 -12.62 -11.55 2.07
C SER A 107 -13.90 -11.97 1.32
N GLY A 108 -15.02 -11.34 1.66
CA GLY A 108 -16.31 -11.48 0.97
C GLY A 108 -17.11 -12.76 1.25
N THR A 109 -16.55 -13.76 1.93
CA THR A 109 -17.22 -15.05 2.20
C THR A 109 -17.21 -15.45 3.68
N PHE A 110 -16.80 -14.55 4.58
CA PHE A 110 -16.76 -14.79 6.02
C PHE A 110 -18.14 -15.18 6.57
N SER A 111 -19.19 -14.46 6.18
CA SER A 111 -20.57 -14.69 6.63
C SER A 111 -21.14 -16.04 6.17
N GLU A 112 -20.53 -16.66 5.15
CA GLU A 112 -20.93 -17.98 4.62
C GLU A 112 -20.31 -19.14 5.41
N ARG A 113 -19.37 -18.86 6.33
CA ARG A 113 -18.71 -19.89 7.14
C ARG A 113 -19.67 -20.45 8.21
N PRO A 114 -19.47 -21.67 8.72
CA PRO A 114 -20.21 -22.16 9.88
C PRO A 114 -20.16 -21.17 11.04
N LYS A 115 -21.29 -20.93 11.73
CA LYS A 115 -21.38 -19.94 12.83
C LYS A 115 -20.35 -20.19 13.93
N VAL A 116 -19.99 -21.44 14.19
CA VAL A 116 -18.96 -21.80 15.17
C VAL A 116 -17.58 -21.29 14.75
N ILE A 117 -17.22 -21.40 13.47
CA ILE A 117 -15.97 -20.87 12.91
C ILE A 117 -15.99 -19.34 12.94
N GLN A 118 -17.12 -18.71 12.60
CA GLN A 118 -17.24 -17.24 12.67
C GLN A 118 -16.99 -16.72 14.10
N LYS A 119 -17.62 -17.34 15.10
CA LYS A 119 -17.43 -16.98 16.52
C LYS A 119 -15.99 -17.20 16.99
N LEU A 120 -15.36 -18.30 16.54
CA LEU A 120 -13.97 -18.58 16.86
C LEU A 120 -13.04 -17.51 16.27
N VAL A 121 -13.20 -17.18 14.98
CA VAL A 121 -12.43 -16.10 14.34
C VAL A 121 -12.63 -14.78 15.07
N ASP A 122 -13.87 -14.44 15.42
CA ASP A 122 -14.16 -13.20 16.17
C ASP A 122 -13.44 -13.16 17.50
N SER A 123 -13.54 -14.21 18.31
CA SER A 123 -12.89 -14.30 19.62
C SER A 123 -11.37 -14.20 19.52
N GLU A 124 -10.77 -15.06 18.70
CA GLU A 124 -9.33 -15.20 18.57
C GLU A 124 -8.68 -13.94 17.94
N MET A 125 -9.29 -13.36 16.90
CA MET A 125 -8.78 -12.10 16.33
C MET A 125 -9.00 -10.91 17.27
N SER A 126 -10.09 -10.88 18.05
CA SER A 126 -10.31 -9.81 19.05
C SER A 126 -9.21 -9.84 20.12
N GLU A 127 -8.77 -11.03 20.54
CA GLU A 127 -7.65 -11.18 21.47
C GLU A 127 -6.35 -10.63 20.87
N VAL A 128 -6.02 -11.02 19.62
CA VAL A 128 -4.86 -10.47 18.89
C VAL A 128 -4.92 -8.94 18.83
N PHE A 129 -6.09 -8.37 18.51
CA PHE A 129 -6.27 -6.93 18.46
C PHE A 129 -6.07 -6.28 19.83
N SER A 130 -6.64 -6.86 20.90
CA SER A 130 -6.49 -6.36 22.26
C SER A 130 -5.03 -6.35 22.72
N ASN A 131 -4.28 -7.42 22.40
CA ASN A 131 -2.87 -7.58 22.74
C ASN A 131 -1.98 -6.58 21.97
N LEU A 132 -2.26 -6.35 20.69
CA LEU A 132 -1.38 -5.57 19.83
C LEU A 132 -1.71 -4.07 19.79
N TYR A 133 -2.98 -3.67 19.85
CA TYR A 133 -3.42 -2.26 19.87
C TYR A 133 -3.45 -1.69 21.30
N THR A 134 -2.29 -1.64 21.94
CA THR A 134 -2.14 -1.06 23.28
C THR A 134 -2.57 0.42 23.31
N LYS A 135 -2.88 0.93 24.52
CA LYS A 135 -3.29 2.33 24.71
C LYS A 135 -2.24 3.31 24.18
N GLU A 136 -0.96 3.01 24.36
CA GLU A 136 0.18 3.82 23.90
C GLU A 136 0.21 3.88 22.37
N LYS A 137 0.07 2.73 21.70
CA LYS A 137 0.04 2.65 20.24
C LYS A 137 -1.17 3.38 19.66
N LYS A 138 -2.37 3.15 20.22
CA LYS A 138 -3.59 3.87 19.81
C LYS A 138 -3.44 5.39 19.99
N SER A 139 -2.86 5.83 21.10
CA SER A 139 -2.57 7.24 21.37
C SER A 139 -1.61 7.85 20.35
N LEU A 140 -0.51 7.15 20.02
CA LEU A 140 0.45 7.63 19.04
C LEU A 140 -0.13 7.66 17.62
N LEU A 141 -0.93 6.67 17.22
CA LEU A 141 -1.66 6.67 15.95
C LEU A 141 -2.58 7.88 15.86
N LYS A 142 -3.38 8.12 16.90
CA LYS A 142 -4.31 9.26 16.96
C LYS A 142 -3.57 10.59 16.91
N LYS A 143 -2.52 10.77 17.70
CA LYS A 143 -1.68 11.97 17.69
C LYS A 143 -1.08 12.24 16.31
N SER A 144 -0.53 11.21 15.67
CA SER A 144 0.10 11.33 14.34
C SER A 144 -0.92 11.63 13.25
N PHE A 145 -2.11 11.03 13.34
CA PHE A 145 -3.23 11.35 12.47
C PHE A 145 -3.68 12.81 12.61
N ASP A 146 -3.80 13.32 13.83
CA ASP A 146 -4.22 14.70 14.06
C ASP A 146 -3.21 15.72 13.52
N ILE A 147 -1.91 15.43 13.67
CA ILE A 147 -0.83 16.20 13.04
C ILE A 147 -0.97 16.16 11.52
N ALA A 148 -1.05 14.96 10.93
CA ALA A 148 -1.16 14.79 9.48
C ALA A 148 -2.39 15.51 8.92
N LYS A 149 -3.55 15.42 9.59
CA LYS A 149 -4.79 16.06 9.17
C LYS A 149 -4.68 17.59 9.20
N ARG A 150 -4.19 18.15 10.31
CA ARG A 150 -3.97 19.60 10.45
C ARG A 150 -3.03 20.11 9.36
N ASP A 151 -1.90 19.42 9.17
CA ASP A 151 -0.84 19.88 8.28
C ASP A 151 -1.18 19.65 6.80
N ALA A 152 -1.96 18.61 6.48
CA ALA A 152 -2.57 18.43 5.16
C ALA A 152 -3.44 19.64 4.75
N ILE A 153 -4.31 20.11 5.65
CA ILE A 153 -5.15 21.29 5.38
C ILE A 153 -4.28 22.54 5.17
N ASN A 154 -3.22 22.70 5.96
CA ASN A 154 -2.29 23.83 5.81
C ASN A 154 -1.54 23.78 4.48
N VAL A 155 -1.02 22.61 4.09
CA VAL A 155 -0.35 22.40 2.81
C VAL A 155 -1.31 22.71 1.65
N LEU A 156 -2.54 22.21 1.69
CA LEU A 156 -3.53 22.51 0.65
C LEU A 156 -3.77 24.02 0.51
N LYS A 157 -3.94 24.72 1.63
CA LYS A 157 -4.14 26.16 1.64
C LYS A 157 -2.96 26.91 0.99
N LEU A 158 -1.73 26.42 1.17
CA LEU A 158 -0.53 26.99 0.56
C LEU A 158 -0.44 26.69 -0.94
N LEU A 159 -0.78 25.46 -1.34
CA LEU A 159 -0.63 25.00 -2.73
C LEU A 159 -1.70 25.56 -3.65
N ILE A 160 -2.96 25.57 -3.22
CA ILE A 160 -4.11 25.88 -4.09
C ILE A 160 -4.93 27.09 -3.60
N GLY A 161 -4.47 27.77 -2.53
CA GLY A 161 -5.15 28.94 -1.98
C GLY A 161 -6.43 28.60 -1.21
N LYS A 162 -7.39 29.53 -1.21
CA LYS A 162 -8.70 29.40 -0.52
C LYS A 162 -9.87 29.35 -1.51
N ASP A 163 -9.64 28.78 -2.69
CA ASP A 163 -10.66 28.66 -3.73
C ASP A 163 -11.73 27.60 -3.37
N GLU A 164 -12.65 27.35 -4.29
CA GLU A 164 -13.74 26.38 -4.06
C GLU A 164 -13.23 24.94 -3.96
N ALA A 165 -12.20 24.58 -4.73
CA ALA A 165 -11.56 23.27 -4.64
C ALA A 165 -10.94 23.06 -3.25
N PHE A 166 -10.29 24.07 -2.68
CA PHE A 166 -9.79 24.01 -1.31
C PHE A 166 -10.90 23.72 -0.30
N LYS A 167 -12.06 24.40 -0.39
CA LYS A 167 -13.17 24.19 0.55
C LYS A 167 -13.70 22.75 0.47
N GLU A 168 -13.95 22.23 -0.73
CA GLU A 168 -14.45 20.87 -0.92
C GLU A 168 -13.48 19.81 -0.38
N ILE A 169 -12.17 19.96 -0.68
CA ILE A 169 -11.16 19.03 -0.17
C ILE A 169 -11.04 19.13 1.35
N LYS A 170 -10.97 20.36 1.89
CA LYS A 170 -10.87 20.61 3.34
C LYS A 170 -12.03 19.96 4.09
N GLU A 171 -13.26 20.17 3.64
CA GLU A 171 -14.45 19.58 4.28
C GLU A 171 -14.39 18.05 4.30
N ARG A 172 -13.89 17.43 3.23
CA ARG A 172 -13.70 15.98 3.18
C ARG A 172 -12.62 15.53 4.17
N ILE A 173 -11.47 16.20 4.20
CA ILE A 173 -10.36 15.89 5.10
C ILE A 173 -10.75 16.04 6.56
N GLU A 174 -11.46 17.11 6.93
CA GLU A 174 -11.89 17.37 8.31
C GLU A 174 -12.73 16.22 8.88
N LYS A 175 -13.55 15.60 8.02
CA LYS A 175 -14.41 14.46 8.32
C LYS A 175 -13.69 13.11 8.29
N ILE A 176 -12.42 13.04 7.88
CA ILE A 176 -11.66 11.79 7.93
C ILE A 176 -11.51 11.35 9.39
N THR A 177 -11.75 10.06 9.62
CA THR A 177 -11.49 9.39 10.90
C THR A 177 -10.46 8.27 10.72
N ILE A 178 -9.95 7.73 11.84
CA ILE A 178 -9.14 6.51 11.84
C ILE A 178 -9.93 5.36 12.44
N PHE A 179 -9.69 4.15 11.96
CA PHE A 179 -10.25 2.92 12.50
C PHE A 179 -9.15 1.92 12.85
N THR A 180 -9.12 1.54 14.13
CA THR A 180 -8.37 0.40 14.64
C THR A 180 -9.36 -0.71 14.99
N PRO A 181 -9.18 -1.93 14.49
CA PRO A 181 -10.09 -3.03 14.78
C PRO A 181 -10.04 -3.42 16.26
N GLU A 182 -11.20 -3.83 16.79
CA GLU A 182 -11.35 -4.36 18.15
C GLU A 182 -12.00 -5.74 18.16
N LYS A 183 -12.81 -6.03 17.14
CA LYS A 183 -13.45 -7.33 16.90
C LYS A 183 -13.77 -7.52 15.42
N VAL A 184 -14.24 -8.71 15.05
CA VAL A 184 -14.57 -9.07 13.66
C VAL A 184 -16.06 -8.85 13.38
N ILE A 185 -16.93 -9.56 14.09
CA ILE A 185 -18.37 -9.63 13.82
C ILE A 185 -19.04 -8.28 14.05
N GLY A 186 -19.88 -7.88 13.09
CA GLY A 186 -20.61 -6.61 13.13
C GLY A 186 -19.72 -5.39 12.86
N THR A 187 -18.51 -5.60 12.34
CA THR A 187 -17.58 -4.54 11.95
C THR A 187 -17.18 -4.70 10.49
N LYS A 188 -16.45 -3.72 9.93
CA LYS A 188 -15.89 -3.83 8.58
C LYS A 188 -14.85 -4.94 8.43
N VAL A 189 -14.23 -5.39 9.54
CA VAL A 189 -13.24 -6.48 9.53
C VAL A 189 -13.87 -7.76 9.01
N GLU A 190 -15.16 -7.98 9.29
CA GLU A 190 -15.94 -9.11 8.80
C GLU A 190 -15.86 -9.29 7.27
N LYS A 191 -15.77 -8.19 6.51
CA LYS A 191 -15.70 -8.26 5.04
C LYS A 191 -14.35 -8.69 4.52
N ALA A 192 -13.29 -8.51 5.32
CA ALA A 192 -11.91 -8.66 4.90
C ALA A 192 -10.97 -8.93 6.11
N PRO A 193 -11.16 -10.04 6.85
CA PRO A 193 -10.45 -10.23 8.12
C PRO A 193 -8.93 -10.39 7.90
N ARG A 194 -8.52 -11.11 6.86
CA ARG A 194 -7.10 -11.25 6.48
C ARG A 194 -6.43 -9.90 6.27
N ASP A 195 -7.12 -9.00 5.59
CA ASP A 195 -6.58 -7.69 5.23
C ASP A 195 -6.22 -6.89 6.49
N PHE A 196 -6.99 -6.96 7.57
CA PHE A 196 -6.64 -6.28 8.83
C PHE A 196 -5.46 -6.92 9.58
N LEU A 197 -5.13 -8.18 9.31
CA LEU A 197 -3.92 -8.82 9.85
C LEU A 197 -2.68 -8.43 9.06
N GLU A 198 -2.81 -8.20 7.75
CA GLU A 198 -1.67 -8.08 6.83
C GLU A 198 -1.47 -6.66 6.26
N TRP A 199 -2.41 -5.73 6.49
CA TRP A 199 -2.31 -4.36 5.99
C TRP A 199 -1.63 -3.40 6.96
N GLY A 200 -0.98 -2.39 6.37
CA GLY A 200 -0.48 -1.22 7.07
C GLY A 200 -1.58 -0.21 7.33
N PHE A 201 -1.77 0.67 6.35
CA PHE A 201 -2.77 1.72 6.33
C PHE A 201 -3.54 1.63 5.01
N ALA A 202 -4.84 1.92 5.04
CA ALA A 202 -5.66 1.92 3.83
C ALA A 202 -6.84 2.88 3.96
N TYR A 203 -6.94 3.85 3.05
CA TYR A 203 -8.07 4.76 2.95
C TYR A 203 -9.31 4.08 2.37
N ASP A 204 -10.40 4.14 3.12
CA ASP A 204 -11.75 3.73 2.72
C ASP A 204 -12.53 4.96 2.23
N PRO A 205 -12.76 5.11 0.91
CA PRO A 205 -13.47 6.26 0.35
C PRO A 205 -14.96 6.29 0.70
N ASN A 206 -15.57 5.13 0.98
CA ASN A 206 -17.00 5.02 1.24
C ASN A 206 -17.33 5.51 2.64
N LEU A 207 -16.47 5.18 3.61
CA LEU A 207 -16.61 5.60 5.00
C LEU A 207 -15.79 6.86 5.33
N ASN A 208 -15.01 7.37 4.37
CA ASN A 208 -14.08 8.48 4.55
C ASN A 208 -13.19 8.26 5.78
N GLN A 209 -12.49 7.14 5.82
CA GLN A 209 -11.80 6.66 7.02
C GLN A 209 -10.49 5.97 6.66
N ILE A 210 -9.46 6.12 7.48
CA ILE A 210 -8.20 5.40 7.35
C ILE A 210 -8.25 4.15 8.24
N ASN A 211 -8.19 2.98 7.63
CA ASN A 211 -8.08 1.71 8.32
C ASN A 211 -6.61 1.47 8.69
N VAL A 212 -6.36 1.09 9.94
CA VAL A 212 -5.02 0.72 10.41
C VAL A 212 -5.02 -0.78 10.72
N GLY A 213 -4.33 -1.56 9.89
CA GLY A 213 -4.11 -3.00 10.15
C GLY A 213 -2.92 -3.24 11.06
N LEU A 214 -2.67 -4.50 11.40
CA LEU A 214 -1.61 -4.88 12.34
C LEU A 214 -0.21 -4.55 11.84
N ASP A 215 0.03 -4.62 10.53
CA ASP A 215 1.31 -4.24 9.92
C ASP A 215 1.60 -2.75 10.11
N GLY A 216 0.56 -1.92 10.29
CA GLY A 216 0.70 -0.49 10.57
C GLY A 216 1.29 -0.22 11.95
N LEU A 217 1.18 -1.18 12.87
CA LEU A 217 1.73 -1.07 14.23
C LEU A 217 3.26 -1.16 14.27
N ASN A 218 3.92 -1.60 13.18
CA ASN A 218 5.38 -1.50 13.04
C ASN A 218 5.88 -0.05 13.15
N PHE A 219 5.01 0.93 12.85
CA PHE A 219 5.32 2.36 12.92
C PHE A 219 4.86 3.01 14.23
N ALA A 220 4.10 2.30 15.08
CA ALA A 220 3.52 2.83 16.32
C ALA A 220 4.55 2.97 17.47
N TYR A 221 5.69 3.60 17.19
CA TYR A 221 6.77 3.92 18.11
C TYR A 221 7.18 5.39 17.97
N PRO A 222 7.54 6.10 19.07
CA PRO A 222 7.91 7.52 19.01
C PRO A 222 8.99 7.84 17.98
N LYS A 223 10.00 6.97 17.82
CA LYS A 223 11.08 7.12 16.84
C LYS A 223 10.61 7.14 15.37
N TYR A 224 9.41 6.67 15.08
CA TYR A 224 8.81 6.60 13.74
C TYR A 224 7.65 7.58 13.57
N GLN A 225 7.49 8.58 14.44
CA GLN A 225 6.40 9.54 14.35
C GLN A 225 6.35 10.25 12.99
N ALA A 226 7.49 10.60 12.39
CA ALA A 226 7.51 11.18 11.05
C ALA A 226 7.01 10.23 9.95
N SER A 227 7.37 8.95 10.02
CA SER A 227 6.81 7.94 9.13
C SER A 227 5.31 7.78 9.32
N LEU A 228 4.82 7.77 10.56
CA LEU A 228 3.38 7.72 10.83
C LEU A 228 2.64 8.93 10.26
N VAL A 229 3.14 10.14 10.47
CA VAL A 229 2.53 11.35 9.91
C VAL A 229 2.52 11.29 8.37
N SER A 230 3.62 10.85 7.75
CA SER A 230 3.67 10.66 6.29
C SER A 230 2.70 9.60 5.80
N LEU A 231 2.61 8.43 6.44
CA LEU A 231 1.69 7.36 6.05
C LEU A 231 0.23 7.83 6.20
N MET A 232 -0.12 8.51 7.28
CA MET A 232 -1.46 9.09 7.45
C MET A 232 -1.75 10.16 6.39
N ALA A 233 -0.78 11.02 6.08
CA ALA A 233 -0.93 12.05 5.05
C ALA A 233 -1.08 11.45 3.64
N HIS A 234 -0.40 10.34 3.37
CA HIS A 234 -0.56 9.55 2.15
C HIS A 234 -2.01 9.03 2.03
N GLU A 235 -2.55 8.42 3.07
CA GLU A 235 -3.95 7.98 3.07
C GLU A 235 -4.96 9.13 3.00
N ILE A 236 -4.65 10.29 3.61
CA ILE A 236 -5.46 11.51 3.46
C ILE A 236 -5.45 11.97 1.99
N ALA A 237 -4.31 11.90 1.29
CA ALA A 237 -4.23 12.28 -0.12
C ALA A 237 -5.13 11.42 -1.02
N HIS A 238 -5.34 10.15 -0.67
CA HIS A 238 -6.29 9.29 -1.35
C HIS A 238 -7.76 9.71 -1.22
N SER A 239 -8.08 10.74 -0.42
CA SER A 239 -9.40 11.35 -0.42
C SER A 239 -9.60 12.34 -1.58
N PHE A 240 -8.53 12.82 -2.21
CA PHE A 240 -8.54 13.84 -3.27
C PHE A 240 -7.47 13.59 -4.36
N ASP A 241 -7.04 12.34 -4.57
CA ASP A 241 -6.16 11.98 -5.69
C ASP A 241 -6.88 12.11 -7.05
N SER A 242 -6.17 11.84 -8.15
CA SER A 242 -6.76 11.97 -9.50
C SER A 242 -7.96 11.05 -9.71
N CYS A 243 -7.94 9.83 -9.17
CA CYS A 243 -9.08 8.93 -9.22
C CYS A 243 -10.29 9.47 -8.43
N ARG A 244 -10.07 10.09 -7.27
CA ARG A 244 -11.17 10.67 -6.48
C ARG A 244 -11.73 11.92 -7.11
N PHE A 245 -10.88 12.76 -7.69
CA PHE A 245 -11.36 13.93 -8.43
C PHE A 245 -12.30 13.55 -9.57
N SER A 246 -11.96 12.51 -10.33
CA SER A 246 -12.82 12.07 -11.44
C SER A 246 -14.13 11.42 -10.97
N GLY A 247 -14.18 10.87 -9.75
CA GLY A 247 -15.35 10.18 -9.21
C GLY A 247 -16.26 11.00 -8.27
N PHE A 248 -15.71 11.99 -7.55
CA PHE A 248 -16.42 12.64 -6.43
C PHE A 248 -16.49 14.16 -6.51
N TYR A 249 -15.56 14.81 -7.23
CA TYR A 249 -15.45 16.26 -7.25
C TYR A 249 -16.01 16.81 -8.57
N LYS A 250 -16.68 17.96 -8.49
CA LYS A 250 -17.26 18.63 -9.66
C LYS A 250 -16.28 19.62 -10.30
N ASN A 251 -15.34 20.12 -9.50
CA ASN A 251 -14.35 21.10 -9.93
C ASN A 251 -13.18 20.45 -10.69
N LYS A 252 -12.47 21.27 -11.46
CA LYS A 252 -11.23 20.84 -12.12
C LYS A 252 -10.21 20.47 -11.05
N ASN A 253 -9.54 19.33 -11.22
CA ASN A 253 -8.44 18.90 -10.36
C ASN A 253 -7.31 19.96 -10.37
N PRO A 254 -6.99 20.59 -9.21
CA PRO A 254 -5.99 21.65 -9.14
C PRO A 254 -4.55 21.12 -9.21
N PHE A 255 -4.34 19.81 -9.09
CA PHE A 255 -3.00 19.18 -9.06
C PHE A 255 -2.52 18.66 -10.42
N THR A 256 -3.14 19.08 -11.52
CA THR A 256 -2.81 18.57 -12.86
C THR A 256 -1.36 18.85 -13.30
N SER A 257 -0.79 19.99 -12.89
CA SER A 257 0.63 20.35 -13.12
C SER A 257 1.58 19.37 -12.41
N ILE A 258 1.36 19.17 -11.10
CA ILE A 258 2.11 18.24 -10.26
C ILE A 258 2.00 16.82 -10.81
N GLN A 259 0.79 16.37 -11.11
CA GLN A 259 0.55 15.04 -11.65
C GLN A 259 1.27 14.83 -12.98
N SER A 260 1.29 15.84 -13.86
CA SER A 260 2.04 15.80 -15.11
C SER A 260 3.55 15.74 -14.87
N CYS A 261 4.06 16.46 -13.86
CA CYS A 261 5.46 16.38 -13.46
C CYS A 261 5.83 14.98 -12.94
N LEU A 262 4.99 14.37 -12.09
CA LEU A 262 5.23 13.04 -11.53
C LEU A 262 5.23 11.93 -12.61
N ARG A 263 4.55 12.16 -13.75
CA ARG A 263 4.62 11.28 -14.93
C ARG A 263 5.92 11.40 -15.71
N ASN A 264 6.64 12.51 -15.57
CA ASN A 264 7.84 12.78 -16.33
C ASN A 264 8.99 11.87 -15.88
N THR A 265 9.77 11.35 -16.83
CA THR A 265 10.94 10.50 -16.58
C THR A 265 12.09 11.21 -15.88
N SER A 266 12.14 12.55 -15.95
CA SER A 266 13.04 13.39 -15.15
C SER A 266 12.62 13.51 -13.69
N SER A 267 11.38 13.15 -13.36
CA SER A 267 10.91 12.92 -11.98
C SER A 267 10.80 11.41 -11.76
N VAL A 268 9.83 10.96 -10.97
CA VAL A 268 9.63 9.55 -10.63
C VAL A 268 9.11 8.67 -11.78
N GLY A 269 8.62 9.25 -12.87
CA GLY A 269 8.21 8.53 -14.08
C GLY A 269 7.03 7.57 -13.87
N ALA A 270 5.99 8.00 -13.15
CA ALA A 270 4.83 7.17 -12.82
C ALA A 270 4.13 6.62 -14.07
N LYS A 271 3.95 5.30 -14.17
CA LYS A 271 3.40 4.63 -15.35
C LYS A 271 1.88 4.64 -15.40
N LYS A 272 1.35 4.77 -16.62
CA LYS A 272 -0.11 4.73 -16.88
C LYS A 272 -0.63 3.30 -16.83
N ARG A 273 -1.93 3.15 -16.58
CA ARG A 273 -2.63 1.87 -16.71
C ARG A 273 -2.47 1.28 -18.12
N ASP A 274 -2.14 0.00 -18.21
CA ASP A 274 -2.11 -0.74 -19.48
C ASP A 274 -3.53 -1.20 -19.84
N ASP A 275 -4.15 -0.45 -20.77
CA ASP A 275 -5.49 -0.74 -21.28
C ASP A 275 -5.51 -1.60 -22.56
N SER A 276 -4.38 -2.18 -22.95
CA SER A 276 -4.24 -2.95 -24.21
C SER A 276 -5.23 -4.12 -24.36
N GLN A 277 -5.71 -4.68 -23.26
CA GLN A 277 -6.63 -5.83 -23.28
C GLN A 277 -8.10 -5.44 -23.10
N LEU A 278 -8.44 -4.17 -22.88
CA LEU A 278 -9.80 -3.77 -22.54
C LEU A 278 -10.80 -4.14 -23.65
N ALA A 279 -10.46 -3.86 -24.91
CA ALA A 279 -11.33 -4.18 -26.05
C ALA A 279 -11.58 -5.69 -26.18
N PHE A 280 -10.54 -6.51 -26.01
CA PHE A 280 -10.66 -7.97 -26.01
C PHE A 280 -11.58 -8.46 -24.90
N LEU A 281 -11.48 -7.91 -23.69
CA LEU A 281 -12.32 -8.30 -22.55
C LEU A 281 -13.81 -7.95 -22.78
N VAL A 282 -14.08 -6.83 -23.45
CA VAL A 282 -15.45 -6.44 -23.83
C VAL A 282 -16.00 -7.36 -24.92
N GLN A 283 -15.22 -7.62 -25.97
CA GLN A 283 -15.64 -8.48 -27.09
C GLN A 283 -15.95 -9.92 -26.64
N ASN A 284 -15.25 -10.42 -25.61
CA ASN A 284 -15.45 -11.76 -25.07
C ASN A 284 -16.42 -11.81 -23.86
N ASN A 285 -17.18 -10.73 -23.61
CA ASN A 285 -18.15 -10.64 -22.51
C ASN A 285 -17.55 -10.88 -21.10
N ILE A 286 -16.24 -10.68 -20.92
CA ILE A 286 -15.59 -10.78 -19.61
C ILE A 286 -15.88 -9.50 -18.80
N ILE A 287 -15.94 -8.35 -19.47
CA ILE A 287 -16.29 -7.05 -18.87
C ILE A 287 -17.42 -6.42 -19.70
N LYS A 288 -18.44 -5.87 -19.03
CA LYS A 288 -19.54 -5.15 -19.69
C LYS A 288 -19.04 -3.86 -20.35
N LYS A 289 -19.65 -3.45 -21.47
CA LYS A 289 -19.28 -2.25 -22.23
C LYS A 289 -19.30 -0.98 -21.39
N GLU A 290 -20.28 -0.84 -20.50
CA GLU A 290 -20.43 0.32 -19.62
C GLU A 290 -19.28 0.42 -18.62
N VAL A 291 -18.80 -0.74 -18.13
CA VAL A 291 -17.64 -0.80 -17.23
C VAL A 291 -16.38 -0.37 -17.97
N ALA A 292 -16.20 -0.80 -19.22
CA ALA A 292 -15.06 -0.38 -20.03
C ALA A 292 -15.07 1.12 -20.35
N GLN A 293 -16.24 1.68 -20.68
CA GLN A 293 -16.39 3.13 -20.87
C GLN A 293 -16.05 3.90 -19.60
N ASN A 294 -16.51 3.43 -18.43
CA ASN A 294 -16.16 4.05 -17.16
C ASN A 294 -14.66 3.98 -16.87
N LEU A 295 -14.00 2.86 -17.16
CA LEU A 295 -12.54 2.72 -17.02
C LEU A 295 -11.80 3.72 -17.91
N LEU A 296 -12.20 3.89 -19.18
CA LEU A 296 -11.57 4.84 -20.10
C LEU A 296 -11.80 6.29 -19.67
N ALA A 297 -12.97 6.62 -19.13
CA ALA A 297 -13.27 7.94 -18.58
C ALA A 297 -12.49 8.25 -17.30
N ASN A 298 -12.02 7.22 -16.58
CA ASN A 298 -11.29 7.33 -15.31
C ASN A 298 -9.95 6.59 -15.40
N PRO A 299 -8.98 7.10 -16.18
CA PRO A 299 -7.77 6.37 -16.54
C PRO A 299 -6.81 6.14 -15.36
N THR A 300 -6.91 6.94 -14.30
CA THR A 300 -6.08 6.82 -13.08
C THR A 300 -6.67 5.83 -12.09
N CYS A 301 -7.99 5.61 -12.11
CA CYS A 301 -8.64 4.66 -11.23
C CYS A 301 -8.31 3.20 -11.60
N ASN A 302 -7.63 2.50 -10.70
CA ASN A 302 -7.53 1.06 -10.75
C ASN A 302 -8.83 0.40 -10.24
N ARG A 303 -9.15 -0.81 -10.70
CA ARG A 303 -10.21 -1.66 -10.12
C ARG A 303 -9.62 -2.97 -9.60
N SER A 304 -10.31 -3.64 -8.68
CA SER A 304 -9.81 -4.85 -8.04
C SER A 304 -9.39 -5.94 -9.03
N LEU A 305 -10.12 -6.06 -10.14
CA LEU A 305 -9.89 -7.07 -11.18
C LEU A 305 -9.38 -6.49 -12.51
N TYR A 306 -9.04 -5.19 -12.55
CA TYR A 306 -8.60 -4.54 -13.77
C TYR A 306 -7.56 -3.43 -13.52
N PRO A 307 -6.43 -3.41 -14.25
CA PRO A 307 -6.05 -4.32 -15.34
C PRO A 307 -5.77 -5.74 -14.83
N LEU A 308 -5.73 -6.71 -15.75
CA LEU A 308 -5.54 -8.12 -15.39
C LEU A 308 -4.21 -8.34 -14.62
N PRO A 309 -4.10 -9.40 -13.80
CA PRO A 309 -2.86 -9.71 -13.10
C PRO A 309 -1.64 -9.72 -14.03
N GLY A 310 -0.55 -9.05 -13.62
CA GLY A 310 0.68 -8.92 -14.41
C GLY A 310 0.69 -7.75 -15.41
N LYS A 311 -0.44 -7.05 -15.59
CA LYS A 311 -0.54 -5.82 -16.40
C LYS A 311 -0.35 -4.57 -15.55
N GLN A 312 0.21 -3.52 -16.15
CA GLN A 312 0.56 -2.29 -15.43
C GLN A 312 -0.69 -1.58 -14.91
N ARG A 313 -0.83 -1.52 -13.58
CA ARG A 313 -1.78 -0.63 -12.89
C ARG A 313 -1.34 0.81 -13.04
N ASP A 314 -2.28 1.76 -12.96
CA ASP A 314 -1.88 3.15 -12.86
C ASP A 314 -1.12 3.40 -11.56
N GLN A 315 -0.03 4.16 -11.63
CA GLN A 315 0.82 4.48 -10.49
C GLN A 315 0.63 5.90 -9.96
N LEU A 316 -0.13 6.75 -10.64
CA LEU A 316 -0.17 8.18 -10.32
C LEU A 316 -0.75 8.45 -8.93
N ASP A 317 -1.82 7.77 -8.54
CA ASP A 317 -2.49 8.06 -7.27
C ASP A 317 -1.56 7.74 -6.07
N GLU A 318 -0.84 6.60 -6.10
CA GLU A 318 0.13 6.23 -5.05
C GLU A 318 1.30 7.22 -4.97
N ILE A 319 1.80 7.65 -6.13
CA ILE A 319 2.94 8.57 -6.22
C ILE A 319 2.54 10.00 -5.85
N PHE A 320 1.34 10.42 -6.23
CA PHE A 320 0.76 11.68 -5.80
C PHE A 320 0.56 11.69 -4.28
N ALA A 321 0.06 10.59 -3.71
CA ALA A 321 -0.12 10.46 -2.27
C ALA A 321 1.22 10.52 -1.51
N ASP A 322 2.27 9.86 -2.01
CA ASP A 322 3.61 10.01 -1.46
C ASP A 322 4.13 11.45 -1.55
N TRP A 323 3.99 12.09 -2.72
CA TRP A 323 4.39 13.50 -2.91
C TRP A 323 3.68 14.43 -1.94
N PHE A 324 2.36 14.32 -1.84
CA PHE A 324 1.59 15.13 -0.91
C PHE A 324 2.00 14.87 0.54
N SER A 325 2.26 13.60 0.89
CA SER A 325 2.74 13.26 2.22
C SER A 325 4.11 13.89 2.55
N ALA A 326 4.99 14.03 1.55
CA ALA A 326 6.29 14.69 1.70
C ALA A 326 6.10 16.18 2.01
N GLU A 327 5.16 16.85 1.34
CA GLU A 327 4.80 18.24 1.64
C GLU A 327 4.26 18.41 3.06
N VAL A 328 3.42 17.48 3.51
CA VAL A 328 2.85 17.50 4.86
C VAL A 328 3.94 17.36 5.92
N VAL A 329 4.83 16.36 5.80
CA VAL A 329 5.89 16.18 6.81
C VAL A 329 6.92 17.31 6.77
N ALA A 330 7.20 17.89 5.60
CA ALA A 330 8.07 19.05 5.47
C ALA A 330 7.58 20.25 6.30
N LEU A 331 6.26 20.46 6.34
CA LEU A 331 5.61 21.54 7.09
C LEU A 331 5.44 21.23 8.59
N SER A 332 5.29 19.95 8.95
CA SER A 332 4.82 19.53 10.28
C SER A 332 5.71 19.87 11.48
N GLY A 333 6.96 20.26 11.25
CA GLY A 333 7.92 20.59 12.31
C GLY A 333 8.42 19.40 13.14
N ILE A 334 8.02 18.17 12.80
CA ILE A 334 8.46 16.95 13.49
C ILE A 334 9.91 16.58 13.13
N ASP A 335 10.56 15.82 14.01
CA ASP A 335 11.90 15.26 13.75
C ASP A 335 11.83 14.26 12.57
N LEU A 336 12.65 14.50 11.55
CA LEU A 336 12.66 13.73 10.30
C LEU A 336 13.70 12.60 10.29
N LYS A 337 14.43 12.36 11.39
CA LYS A 337 15.55 11.41 11.42
C LYS A 337 15.23 10.04 10.83
N ASN A 338 14.08 9.44 11.14
CA ASN A 338 13.68 8.12 10.62
C ASN A 338 12.52 8.18 9.60
N LEU A 339 12.29 9.34 8.98
CA LEU A 339 11.19 9.54 8.03
C LEU A 339 11.23 8.48 6.91
N ARG A 340 10.18 7.69 6.77
CA ARG A 340 10.06 6.69 5.71
C ARG A 340 11.27 5.74 5.61
N SER A 341 11.89 5.44 6.75
CA SER A 341 13.05 4.55 6.85
C SER A 341 12.77 3.12 6.34
N GLU A 342 11.50 2.69 6.30
CA GLU A 342 11.11 1.42 5.67
C GLU A 342 11.33 1.40 4.15
N LEU A 343 11.43 2.56 3.49
CA LEU A 343 11.78 2.64 2.06
C LEU A 343 13.25 2.28 1.79
N CYS A 344 14.06 2.12 2.82
CA CYS A 344 15.40 1.56 2.70
C CYS A 344 15.42 0.03 2.60
N LEU A 345 14.27 -0.63 2.84
CA LEU A 345 14.14 -2.06 2.62
C LEU A 345 13.87 -2.34 1.15
N GLU A 346 14.52 -3.39 0.63
CA GLU A 346 14.17 -3.96 -0.66
C GLU A 346 12.72 -4.47 -0.63
N LYS A 347 11.97 -4.15 -1.69
CA LYS A 347 10.59 -4.58 -1.84
C LYS A 347 10.42 -5.14 -3.25
N ASP A 348 10.17 -6.44 -3.31
CA ASP A 348 9.78 -7.09 -4.55
C ASP A 348 8.37 -6.66 -4.93
N LEU A 349 8.28 -5.89 -6.01
CA LEU A 349 7.00 -5.48 -6.58
C LEU A 349 6.54 -6.52 -7.57
N SER A 350 5.28 -6.95 -7.42
CA SER A 350 4.64 -7.78 -8.42
C SER A 350 4.60 -7.06 -9.77
N LYS A 351 4.69 -7.85 -10.86
CA LYS A 351 4.60 -7.31 -12.21
C LYS A 351 3.31 -6.53 -12.37
N GLY A 352 3.44 -5.26 -12.77
CA GLY A 352 2.31 -4.36 -12.98
C GLY A 352 1.73 -3.71 -11.71
N SER A 353 2.50 -3.68 -10.61
CA SER A 353 2.13 -2.98 -9.37
C SER A 353 1.76 -1.51 -9.58
N SER A 354 0.82 -1.01 -8.76
CA SER A 354 0.51 0.43 -8.63
C SER A 354 1.63 1.21 -7.94
N TYR A 355 2.52 0.53 -7.20
CA TYR A 355 3.68 1.15 -6.59
C TYR A 355 4.88 1.17 -7.55
N ILE A 356 5.78 2.13 -7.34
CA ILE A 356 7.16 2.08 -7.84
C ILE A 356 8.11 1.61 -6.73
N SER A 357 9.34 1.25 -7.10
CA SER A 357 10.38 0.78 -6.17
C SER A 357 10.60 1.77 -5.02
N ASN A 358 10.84 1.26 -3.82
CA ASN A 358 11.09 2.07 -2.64
C ASN A 358 12.24 3.07 -2.83
N GLU A 359 13.35 2.67 -3.47
CA GLU A 359 14.47 3.56 -3.80
C GLU A 359 14.03 4.80 -4.58
N LYS A 360 13.23 4.61 -5.64
CA LYS A 360 12.69 5.73 -6.44
C LYS A 360 11.74 6.62 -5.67
N ARG A 361 10.89 6.04 -4.80
CA ARG A 361 10.00 6.82 -3.92
C ARG A 361 10.83 7.69 -2.98
N LEU A 362 11.83 7.10 -2.35
CA LEU A 362 12.72 7.79 -1.42
C LEU A 362 13.53 8.89 -2.12
N ALA A 363 14.23 8.55 -3.21
CA ALA A 363 15.05 9.47 -3.97
C ALA A 363 14.22 10.59 -4.60
N GLY A 364 13.23 10.24 -5.43
CA GLY A 364 12.53 11.19 -6.30
C GLY A 364 11.40 11.96 -5.64
N ILE A 365 11.01 11.60 -4.42
CA ILE A 365 9.95 12.29 -3.67
C ILE A 365 10.50 12.86 -2.38
N TYR A 366 10.83 12.00 -1.40
CA TYR A 366 11.16 12.45 -0.05
C TYR A 366 12.49 13.20 0.04
N LEU A 367 13.56 12.63 -0.51
CA LEU A 367 14.90 13.23 -0.47
C LEU A 367 15.09 14.35 -1.50
N THR A 368 14.15 14.51 -2.42
CA THR A 368 14.14 15.62 -3.39
C THR A 368 13.29 16.80 -2.90
N GLN A 369 12.42 16.59 -1.90
CA GLN A 369 11.65 17.68 -1.27
C GLN A 369 12.61 18.63 -0.54
N PRO A 370 12.64 19.95 -0.82
CA PRO A 370 13.70 20.86 -0.37
C PRO A 370 13.92 20.92 1.16
N THR A 371 12.83 20.98 1.94
CA THR A 371 12.89 21.07 3.40
C THR A 371 13.34 19.76 4.02
N ILE A 372 12.82 18.63 3.51
CA ILE A 372 13.25 17.30 3.96
C ILE A 372 14.73 17.11 3.62
N ALA A 373 15.10 17.34 2.36
CA ALA A 373 16.47 17.24 1.86
C ALA A 373 17.43 18.03 2.75
N LYS A 374 17.11 19.29 3.09
CA LYS A 374 17.94 20.12 3.97
C LYS A 374 18.08 19.54 5.38
N LYS A 375 17.00 19.01 5.96
CA LYS A 375 16.99 18.47 7.32
C LYS A 375 17.67 17.09 7.41
N THR A 376 17.59 16.27 6.36
CA THR A 376 18.25 14.97 6.31
C THR A 376 19.70 15.08 5.83
N SER A 377 20.03 16.07 4.99
CA SER A 377 21.41 16.36 4.57
C SER A 377 22.24 17.09 5.63
N GLY A 378 21.62 17.83 6.56
CA GLY A 378 22.32 18.32 7.76
C GLY A 378 22.91 17.21 8.63
N PHE A 379 22.35 15.99 8.54
CA PHE A 379 22.90 14.76 9.12
C PHE A 379 24.06 14.15 8.29
N LEU A 380 24.18 14.58 7.02
CA LEU A 380 25.16 14.15 6.01
C LEU A 380 26.20 15.24 5.69
N GLY A 381 26.22 16.33 6.49
CA GLY A 381 26.87 17.60 6.21
C GLY A 381 28.41 17.64 6.16
N LEU A 382 29.06 16.53 5.81
CA LEU A 382 30.48 16.50 5.43
C LEU A 382 30.70 16.21 3.94
N LEU A 383 29.66 15.98 3.13
CA LEU A 383 29.78 15.78 1.69
C LEU A 383 28.69 16.60 0.99
N GLY A 384 29.11 17.61 0.21
CA GLY A 384 28.27 18.61 -0.43
C GLY A 384 26.97 18.08 -1.06
N GLY A 385 25.92 18.91 -1.00
CA GLY A 385 24.55 18.58 -1.42
C GLY A 385 24.51 17.76 -2.70
N LYS A 386 24.22 16.46 -2.56
CA LYS A 386 24.16 15.54 -3.68
C LYS A 386 22.80 15.64 -4.34
N ASP A 387 22.81 15.99 -5.63
CA ASP A 387 21.68 15.90 -6.53
C ASP A 387 21.18 14.44 -6.57
N THR A 388 19.88 14.23 -6.34
CA THR A 388 19.24 12.91 -6.44
C THR A 388 19.08 12.46 -7.89
N GLY A 389 19.37 13.32 -8.87
CA GLY A 389 19.11 13.09 -10.29
C GLY A 389 17.62 13.17 -10.64
N PHE A 390 16.77 13.59 -9.71
CA PHE A 390 15.32 13.74 -9.90
C PHE A 390 14.90 15.20 -9.79
N LYS A 391 14.04 15.63 -10.72
CA LYS A 391 13.39 16.94 -10.64
C LYS A 391 12.27 16.90 -9.61
N TYR A 392 12.32 17.84 -8.66
CA TYR A 392 11.23 18.11 -7.72
C TYR A 392 9.99 18.65 -8.44
N CYS A 393 8.82 18.16 -8.07
CA CYS A 393 7.54 18.67 -8.57
C CYS A 393 6.99 19.71 -7.61
N SER A 394 7.08 20.99 -7.98
CA SER A 394 6.47 22.12 -7.27
C SER A 394 5.28 22.67 -8.06
N ASN A 395 4.32 23.28 -7.37
CA ASN A 395 3.17 23.93 -8.01
C ASN A 395 3.56 25.24 -8.67
#